data_AF-A0A0G1JU52-F1
#
_entry.id   AF-A0A0G1JU52-F1
#
_cell.length_a   1.000
_cell.length_b   1.000
_cell.length_c   1.000
_cell.angle_alpha   90.00
_cell.angle_beta   90.00
_cell.angle_gamma   90.00
#
_symmetry.space_group_name_H-M   'P 1'
#
loop_
_entity.id
_entity.type
_entity.pdbx_description
1 polymer ?
#
loop_
_entity_poly.entity_id
_entity_poly.type
_entity_poly.pdbx_seq_one_letter_code
_entity_poly.pdbx_strand_id
1 'polypeptide(L)' 'LIARYREEYNQTVQQYNNLIQTFPNLLAAGLFRFDPEDLFQTTGSTEAPMIS' A
#
# COMPACT_ATOMS: atom_id res chain seq x y z
N LEU A 1 -8.34 14.28 12.78
CA LEU A 1 -7.02 14.65 12.19
C LEU A 1 -6.13 13.42 11.97
N ILE A 2 -5.75 12.67 13.01
CA ILE A 2 -4.88 11.47 12.87
C ILE A 2 -5.48 10.42 11.92
N ALA A 3 -6.80 10.13 12.00
CA ALA A 3 -7.45 9.19 11.10
C ALA A 3 -7.34 9.58 9.61
N ARG A 4 -7.59 10.86 9.29
CA ARG A 4 -7.43 11.41 7.93
C ARG A 4 -6.01 11.24 7.41
N TYR A 5 -4.99 11.56 8.22
CA TYR A 5 -3.61 11.40 7.79
C TYR A 5 -3.22 9.94 7.51
N ARG A 6 -3.79 8.98 8.26
CA ARG A 6 -3.59 7.55 7.98
C ARG A 6 -4.25 7.14 6.67
N GLU A 7 -5.47 7.60 6.41
CA GLU A 7 -6.18 7.35 5.16
C GLU A 7 -5.40 7.92 3.97
N GLU A 8 -4.93 9.16 4.07
CA GLU A 8 -4.11 9.80 3.04
C GLU A 8 -2.81 9.02 2.77
N TYR A 9 -2.07 8.64 3.82
CA TYR A 9 -0.88 7.80 3.68
C TYR A 9 -1.20 6.48 2.97
N ASN A 10 -2.24 5.77 3.42
CA ASN A 10 -2.64 4.48 2.83
C ASN A 10 -3.05 4.63 1.36
N GLN A 11 -3.77 5.70 1.00
CA GLN A 11 -4.13 5.97 -0.39
C GLN A 11 -2.90 6.22 -1.26
N THR A 12 -1.93 7.00 -0.77
CA THR A 12 -0.67 7.24 -1.50
C THR A 12 0.12 5.95 -1.68
N VAL A 13 0.28 5.13 -0.63
CA VAL A 13 0.97 3.83 -0.71
C VAL A 13 0.26 2.89 -1.68
N GLN A 14 -1.07 2.81 -1.65
CA GLN A 14 -1.83 1.99 -2.59
C GLN A 14 -1.63 2.44 -4.04
N GLN A 15 -1.67 3.75 -4.31
CA GLN A 15 -1.42 4.27 -5.66
C GLN A 15 -0.01 3.96 -6.13
N TYR A 16 1.00 4.17 -5.28
CA TYR A 16 2.40 3.82 -5.57
C TYR A 16 2.57 2.33 -5.86
N ASN A 17 2.07 1.46 -4.98
CA ASN A 17 2.18 0.01 -5.15
C ASN A 17 1.50 -0.47 -6.44
N ASN A 18 0.29 0.01 -6.73
CA ASN A 18 -0.37 -0.30 -8.00
C ASN A 18 0.45 0.19 -9.19
N LEU A 19 1.01 1.41 -9.11
CA LEU A 19 1.80 1.98 -10.18
C LEU A 19 3.03 1.14 -10.50
N ILE A 20 3.82 0.74 -9.49
CA ILE A 20 5.05 -0.04 -9.70
C ILE A 20 4.78 -1.50 -10.06
N GLN A 21 3.60 -2.04 -9.72
CA GLN A 21 3.21 -3.43 -10.01
C GLN A 21 2.44 -3.59 -11.33
N THR A 22 2.11 -2.50 -12.02
CA THR A 22 1.35 -2.53 -13.28
C THR A 22 2.28 -2.46 -14.50
N PHE A 23 1.95 -3.17 -15.58
CA PHE A 23 2.67 -3.05 -16.85
C PHE A 23 2.46 -1.68 -17.51
N PRO A 24 3.50 -1.01 -18.03
CA PRO A 24 4.90 -1.47 -18.19
C PRO A 24 5.84 -1.19 -17.01
N ASN A 25 5.37 -0.46 -16.00
CA ASN A 25 6.20 0.02 -14.89
C ASN A 25 6.86 -1.10 -14.08
N LEU A 26 6.28 -2.30 -14.03
CA LEU A 26 6.90 -3.45 -13.32
C LEU A 26 8.32 -3.76 -13.80
N LEU A 27 8.63 -3.47 -15.06
CA LEU A 27 9.96 -3.70 -15.63
C LEU A 27 10.97 -2.69 -15.10
N ALA A 28 10.58 -1.42 -15.07
CA ALA A 28 11.39 -0.35 -14.50
C ALA A 28 11.55 -0.55 -12.99
N ALA A 29 10.47 -0.95 -12.29
CA ALA A 29 10.50 -1.27 -10.88
C ALA A 29 11.50 -2.39 -10.56
N GLY A 30 11.51 -3.47 -11.34
CA GLY A 30 12.50 -4.54 -11.20
C GLY A 30 13.94 -4.09 -11.48
N LEU A 31 14.16 -3.27 -12.51
CA LEU A 31 15.50 -2.80 -12.89
C LEU A 31 16.09 -1.82 -11.85
N PHE A 32 15.27 -0.93 -11.32
CA PHE A 32 15.69 0.11 -10.38
C PHE A 32 15.41 -0.22 -8.91
N ARG A 33 14.89 -1.43 -8.63
CA ARG A 33 14.54 -1.91 -7.28
C ARG A 33 13.55 -0.99 -6.55
N PHE A 34 12.47 -0.64 -7.22
CA PHE A 34 11.32 -0.04 -6.55
C PHE A 34 10.48 -1.15 -5.95
N ASP A 35 10.47 -1.24 -4.62
CA ASP A 35 9.72 -2.23 -3.88
C ASP A 35 8.38 -1.65 -3.36
N PRO A 36 7.35 -2.48 -3.13
CA PRO A 36 6.09 -2.05 -2.54
C PRO A 36 6.27 -1.60 -1.09
N GLU A 37 5.44 -0.67 -0.65
CA GLU A 37 5.44 -0.15 0.73
C GLU A 37 4.25 -0.70 1.52
N ASP A 38 4.40 -0.81 2.84
CA ASP A 38 3.34 -1.29 3.71
C ASP A 38 2.31 -0.19 4.04
N LEU A 39 1.04 -0.59 4.15
CA LEU A 39 0.00 0.30 4.66
C LEU A 39 0.21 0.57 6.15
N PHE A 40 -0.16 1.78 6.56
CA PHE A 40 -0.22 2.13 7.97
C PHE A 40 -1.32 1.30 8.66
N GLN A 41 -0.89 0.39 9.52
CA GLN A 41 -1.76 -0.44 10.35
C GLN A 41 -1.79 0.14 11.77
N THR A 42 -2.99 0.33 12.32
CA THR A 42 -3.12 0.69 13.73
C THR A 42 -3.11 -0.60 14.54
N THR A 43 -2.11 -0.81 15.40
CA THR A 43 -2.15 -1.89 16.39
C THR A 43 -3.31 -1.63 17.35
N GLY A 44 -4.51 -2.13 17.02
CA GLY A 44 -5.72 -1.86 17.81
C GLY A 44 -7.10 -2.02 17.15
N SER A 45 -7.23 -2.62 15.97
CA SER A 45 -8.54 -3.03 15.44
C SER A 45 -8.56 -4.53 15.17
N THR A 46 -8.95 -5.25 16.21
CA THR A 46 -9.47 -6.63 16.23
C THR A 46 -10.22 -7.01 14.96
N GLU A 47 -9.87 -8.17 14.41
CA GLU A 47 -10.68 -9.08 13.57
C GLU A 47 -11.57 -8.46 12.48
N ALA A 48 -11.09 -8.46 11.23
CA ALA A 48 -12.00 -8.71 10.11
C ALA A 48 -12.15 -10.24 9.97
N PRO A 49 -13.37 -10.81 9.93
CA PRO A 49 -13.52 -12.24 9.85
C PRO A 49 -12.97 -12.70 8.51
N MET A 50 -12.07 -13.67 8.53
CA MET A 50 -11.79 -14.46 7.34
C MET A 50 -13.09 -15.19 6.99
N ILE A 51 -13.76 -14.75 5.92
CA ILE A 51 -14.80 -15.58 5.30
C ILE A 51 -14.07 -16.53 4.36
N SER A 52 -13.94 -17.79 4.80
CA SER A 52 -13.61 -18.94 3.95
C SER A 52 -14.80 -19.36 3.11
#